data_AF-A0A974YEW0-F1
#
_entry.id   AF-A0A974YEW0-F1
#
_cell.length_a   1.000
_cell.length_b   1.000
_cell.length_c   1.000
_cell.angle_alpha   90.00
_cell.angle_beta   90.00
_cell.angle_gamma   90.00
#
_symmetry.space_group_name_H-M   'P 1'
#
loop_
_entity.id
_entity.type
_entity.pdbx_description
1 polymer ?
#
loop_
_entity_poly.entity_id
_entity_poly.type
_entity_poly.pdbx_seq_one_letter_code
_entity_poly.pdbx_strand_id
1 'polypeptide(L)'
;MPKDEVLTHPLFLNFGGMASLGPEQIEAEARAILWRRIERLGWFPGLSEEERAERIAQDVELYWPTMVHEAAHSLLDKLEDGGIIQP
;
A
#
# COMPACT_ATOMS: atom_id res chain seq x y z
N MET A 1 29.61 14.05 -23.49
CA MET A 1 29.63 13.75 -22.04
C MET A 1 28.33 13.03 -21.68
N PRO A 2 28.37 12.08 -20.74
CA PRO A 2 27.52 10.90 -20.74
C PRO A 2 26.10 11.16 -20.22
N LYS A 3 25.22 10.28 -20.71
CA LYS A 3 23.92 9.88 -20.13
C LYS A 3 24.18 9.43 -18.69
N ASP A 4 23.33 9.85 -17.74
CA ASP A 4 23.05 9.20 -16.45
C ASP A 4 22.71 10.25 -15.39
N GLU A 5 21.44 10.66 -15.33
CA GLU A 5 20.78 11.02 -14.05
C GLU A 5 19.27 11.12 -14.25
N VAL A 6 18.68 10.02 -14.72
CA VAL A 6 17.32 9.69 -14.32
C VAL A 6 17.52 8.72 -13.17
N LEU A 7 17.16 9.10 -11.94
CA LEU A 7 16.67 8.21 -10.88
C LEU A 7 16.51 8.98 -9.57
N THR A 8 15.41 8.67 -8.86
CA THR A 8 15.00 9.19 -7.54
C THR A 8 14.35 10.59 -7.52
N HIS A 9 13.21 10.74 -8.19
CA HIS A 9 12.17 11.59 -7.63
C HIS A 9 11.35 10.74 -6.66
N PRO A 10 11.41 10.95 -5.34
CA PRO A 10 10.34 10.48 -4.47
C PRO A 10 9.05 11.10 -4.98
N LEU A 11 7.96 10.33 -5.02
CA LEU A 11 6.63 10.86 -5.30
C LEU A 11 6.22 11.78 -4.13
N PHE A 12 6.77 13.00 -4.09
CA PHE A 12 6.36 14.05 -3.18
C PHE A 12 5.07 14.64 -3.72
N LEU A 13 3.93 14.07 -3.30
CA LEU A 13 2.64 14.73 -3.45
C LEU A 13 2.62 15.93 -2.51
N ASN A 14 3.12 17.07 -2.97
CA ASN A 14 3.15 18.31 -2.20
C ASN A 14 1.83 19.06 -2.39
N PHE A 15 0.83 18.77 -1.55
CA PHE A 15 -0.38 19.56 -1.42
C PHE A 15 -0.37 20.25 -0.06
N GLY A 16 -0.53 21.58 -0.07
CA GLY A 16 -0.28 22.43 1.09
C GLY A 16 -1.17 22.12 2.29
N GLY A 17 -0.54 22.05 3.47
CA GLY A 17 -1.17 22.27 4.77
C GLY A 17 -1.98 21.10 5.35
N MET A 18 -1.30 20.29 6.19
CA MET A 18 -1.82 19.26 7.13
C MET A 18 -2.08 17.85 6.55
N ALA A 19 -1.32 16.89 7.08
CA ALA A 19 -1.20 15.46 6.73
C ALA A 19 -0.55 15.14 5.37
N SER A 20 0.78 15.21 5.32
CA SER A 20 1.54 14.56 4.25
C SER A 20 1.53 13.06 4.50
N LEU A 21 0.94 12.27 3.60
CA LEU A 21 1.10 10.82 3.63
C LEU A 21 2.57 10.47 3.38
N GLY A 22 3.19 9.81 4.36
CA GLY A 22 4.57 9.37 4.24
C GLY A 22 4.69 8.11 3.37
N PRO A 23 5.84 7.88 2.70
CA PRO A 23 6.08 6.67 1.92
C PRO A 23 5.88 5.39 2.75
N GLU A 24 6.26 5.41 4.04
CA GLU A 24 6.07 4.29 4.97
C GLU A 24 4.59 3.99 5.25
N GLN A 25 3.73 5.02 5.31
CA GLN A 25 2.29 4.83 5.52
C GLN A 25 1.64 4.22 4.28
N ILE A 26 2.04 4.69 3.09
CA ILE A 26 1.57 4.16 1.82
C ILE A 26 2.02 2.71 1.66
N GLU A 27 3.26 2.39 2.00
CA GLU A 27 3.79 1.02 1.96
C GLU A 27 3.02 0.09 2.92
N ALA A 28 2.82 0.52 4.17
CA ALA A 28 2.07 -0.27 5.15
C ALA A 28 0.62 -0.54 4.68
N GLU A 29 -0.07 0.49 4.16
CA GLU A 29 -1.42 0.33 3.63
C GLU A 29 -1.44 -0.56 2.37
N ALA A 30 -0.45 -0.42 1.48
CA ALA A 30 -0.31 -1.26 0.29
C ALA A 30 -0.13 -2.73 0.64
N ARG A 31 0.72 -3.04 1.63
CA ARG A 31 0.88 -4.40 2.17
C ARG A 31 -0.43 -4.93 2.75
N ALA A 32 -1.13 -4.11 3.54
CA ALA A 32 -2.41 -4.50 4.15
C ALA A 32 -3.53 -4.73 3.13
N ILE A 33 -3.60 -3.94 2.06
CA ILE A 33 -4.55 -4.14 0.95
C ILE A 33 -4.25 -5.45 0.23
N LEU A 34 -2.99 -5.69 -0.11
CA LEU A 34 -2.58 -6.89 -0.84
C LEU A 34 -2.85 -8.16 -0.01
N TRP A 35 -2.49 -8.14 1.28
CA TRP A 35 -2.76 -9.24 2.20
C TRP A 35 -4.25 -9.61 2.22
N ARG A 36 -5.12 -8.64 2.52
CA ARG A 36 -6.59 -8.84 2.56
C ARG A 36 -7.14 -9.33 1.23
N ARG A 37 -6.57 -8.87 0.11
CA ARG A 37 -6.97 -9.30 -1.23
C ARG A 37 -6.64 -10.76 -1.47
N ILE A 38 -5.41 -11.19 -1.15
CA ILE A 38 -4.98 -12.59 -1.31
C ILE A 38 -5.81 -13.50 -0.38
N GLU A 39 -6.08 -13.06 0.85
CA GLU A 39 -6.94 -13.79 1.78
C GLU A 39 -8.34 -14.00 1.23
N ARG A 40 -8.99 -12.92 0.77
CA ARG A 40 -10.35 -12.93 0.24
C ARG A 40 -10.49 -13.79 -1.01
N LEU A 41 -9.45 -13.84 -1.85
CA LEU A 41 -9.44 -14.66 -3.07
C LEU A 41 -9.17 -16.15 -2.80
N GLY A 42 -8.83 -16.53 -1.56
CA GLY A 42 -8.61 -17.92 -1.20
C GLY A 42 -7.39 -18.55 -1.89
N TRP A 43 -6.34 -17.76 -2.15
CA TRP A 43 -5.10 -18.29 -2.73
C TRP A 43 -4.45 -19.32 -1.80
N PHE A 44 -3.62 -20.18 -2.42
CA PHE A 44 -2.92 -21.30 -1.79
C PHE A 44 -3.85 -22.35 -1.15
N PRO A 45 -4.79 -22.94 -1.94
CA PRO A 45 -5.63 -24.00 -1.43
C PRO A 45 -4.78 -25.22 -1.07
N GLY A 46 -5.11 -25.87 0.05
CA GLY A 46 -4.47 -27.11 0.50
C GLY A 46 -3.20 -26.94 1.35
N LEU A 47 -2.70 -25.71 1.53
CA LEU A 47 -1.70 -25.43 2.56
C LEU A 47 -2.35 -25.35 3.95
N SER A 48 -1.57 -25.67 4.98
CA SER A 48 -1.95 -25.32 6.36
C SER A 48 -2.05 -23.81 6.53
N GLU A 49 -2.71 -23.36 7.60
CA GLU A 49 -2.87 -21.92 7.88
C GLU A 49 -1.51 -21.21 8.03
N GLU A 50 -0.54 -21.84 8.69
CA GLU A 50 0.81 -21.31 8.89
C GLU A 50 1.58 -21.22 7.57
N GLU A 51 1.65 -22.31 6.79
CA GLU A 51 2.32 -22.31 5.48
C GLU A 51 1.68 -21.31 4.52
N ARG A 52 0.35 -21.16 4.60
CA ARG A 52 -0.39 -20.18 3.82
C ARG A 52 -0.01 -18.77 4.24
N ALA A 53 0.03 -18.47 5.54
CA ALA A 53 0.42 -17.15 6.04
C ALA A 53 1.84 -16.78 5.61
N GLU A 54 2.79 -17.72 5.69
CA GLU A 54 4.17 -17.53 5.21
C GLU A 54 4.21 -17.23 3.70
N ARG A 55 3.44 -17.97 2.91
CA ARG A 55 3.39 -17.74 1.46
C ARG A 55 2.76 -16.39 1.12
N ILE A 56 1.69 -16.00 1.81
CA ILE A 56 1.07 -14.68 1.63
C ILE A 56 2.06 -13.59 2.01
N ALA A 57 2.82 -13.74 3.10
CA ALA A 57 3.84 -12.76 3.50
C ALA A 57 4.91 -12.56 2.41
N GLN A 58 5.37 -13.64 1.78
CA GLN A 58 6.34 -13.58 0.68
C GLN A 58 5.76 -12.84 -0.54
N ASP A 59 4.55 -13.17 -0.95
CA ASP A 59 3.89 -12.51 -2.08
C ASP A 59 3.59 -11.04 -1.78
N VAL A 60 3.20 -10.72 -0.55
CA VAL A 60 2.99 -9.34 -0.12
C VAL A 60 4.29 -8.54 -0.20
N GLU A 61 5.41 -9.08 0.26
CA GLU A 61 6.70 -8.39 0.21
C GLU A 61 7.16 -8.11 -1.23
N LEU A 62 6.88 -9.03 -2.16
CA LEU A 62 7.26 -8.88 -3.57
C LEU A 62 6.33 -7.94 -4.35
N TYR A 63 5.03 -7.96 -4.05
CA TYR A 63 4.02 -7.35 -4.93
C TYR A 63 3.28 -6.16 -4.32
N TRP A 64 3.54 -5.77 -3.07
CA TRP A 64 2.93 -4.56 -2.49
C TRP A 64 3.12 -3.29 -3.34
N PRO A 65 4.21 -3.07 -4.11
CA PRO A 65 4.35 -1.85 -4.91
C PRO A 65 3.24 -1.68 -5.96
N THR A 66 2.59 -2.77 -6.36
CA THR A 66 1.45 -2.72 -7.28
C THR A 66 0.22 -2.04 -6.67
N MET A 67 0.13 -1.98 -5.35
CA MET A 67 -0.99 -1.39 -4.59
C MET A 67 -0.76 0.07 -4.17
N VAL A 68 0.39 0.69 -4.49
CA VAL A 68 0.75 2.05 -4.03
C VAL A 68 -0.33 3.09 -4.33
N HIS A 69 -0.91 3.08 -5.53
CA HIS A 69 -1.97 4.03 -5.90
C HIS A 69 -3.23 3.82 -5.07
N GLU A 70 -3.68 2.57 -4.92
CA GLU A 70 -4.86 2.22 -4.13
C GLU A 70 -4.66 2.54 -2.64
N ALA A 71 -3.44 2.31 -2.13
CA ALA A 71 -3.05 2.66 -0.77
C ALA A 71 -3.09 4.17 -0.52
N ALA A 72 -2.55 4.97 -1.44
CA ALA A 72 -2.61 6.42 -1.34
C ALA A 72 -4.06 6.92 -1.34
N HIS A 73 -4.91 6.41 -2.23
CA HIS A 73 -6.34 6.76 -2.23
C HIS A 73 -7.06 6.33 -0.96
N SER A 74 -6.88 5.08 -0.51
CA SER A 74 -7.44 4.57 0.75
C SER A 74 -7.08 5.45 1.95
N LEU A 75 -5.83 5.92 2.02
CA LEU A 75 -5.38 6.80 3.09
C LEU A 75 -5.96 8.22 2.99
N LEU A 76 -6.11 8.75 1.77
CA LEU A 76 -6.76 10.05 1.55
C LEU A 76 -8.24 9.99 1.94
N ASP A 77 -8.97 8.96 1.49
CA ASP A 77 -10.39 8.76 1.81
C ASP A 77 -10.60 8.69 3.34
N LYS A 78 -9.73 7.97 4.07
CA LYS A 78 -9.78 7.89 5.53
C LYS A 78 -9.56 9.23 6.23
N LEU A 79 -8.74 10.12 5.65
CA LEU A 79 -8.50 11.46 6.19
C LEU A 79 -9.72 12.37 5.95
N GLU A 80 -10.39 12.22 4.80
CA GLU A 80 -11.63 12.94 4.48
C GLU A 80 -12.80 12.46 5.35
N ASP A 81 -12.96 11.15 5.55
CA ASP A 81 -13.99 10.55 6.39
C ASP A 81 -13.82 10.89 7.88
N GLY A 82 -12.59 11.07 8.35
CA GLY A 82 -12.30 11.58 9.70
C GLY A 82 -12.77 13.02 9.96
N GLY A 83 -13.15 13.75 8.90
CA GLY A 83 -13.70 15.12 8.95
C GLY A 83 -15.22 15.18 8.81
N ILE A 84 -15.90 14.10 8.43
CA ILE A 84 -17.36 14.06 8.32
C ILE A 84 -17.96 13.48 9.60
N ILE A 85 -18.00 14.32 10.64
CA ILE A 85 -19.13 14.24 11.57
C ILE A 85 -20.32 14.86 10.83
N GLN A 86 -21.27 14.03 10.43
CA GLN A 86 -22.63 14.48 10.11
C GLN A 86 -23.64 13.43 10.57
N PRO A 87 -24.85 13.87 10.95
CA PRO A 87 -25.21 14.84 11.98
C PRO A 87 -25.60 14.18 13.33
#